data_AF-A0ABD1R1H0-F1
#
_entry.id   AF-A0ABD1R1H0-F1
#
_cell.length_a   1.000
_cell.length_b   1.000
_cell.length_c   1.000
_cell.angle_alpha   90.00
_cell.angle_beta   90.00
_cell.angle_gamma   90.00
#
_symmetry.space_group_name_H-M   'P 1'
#
loop_
_entity.id
_entity.type
_entity.pdbx_description
1 polymer ?
#
loop_
_entity_poly.entity_id
_entity_poly.type
_entity_poly.pdbx_seq_one_letter_code
_entity_poly.pdbx_strand_id
1 'polypeptide(L)'
;MAVDLASLPKGIELLTMEKGQSLVITTADDGSQLTPMRTNYMKIKDFDMVYNKKIVVHGLSIPFPRFNSPEMGFTETEKSRISVFENGEVFDMMVKRVVARRRRATEMRVGEAR
;
A
#
# COMPACT_ATOMS: atom_id res chain seq x y z
N MET A 1 -5.52 14.63 15.28
CA MET A 1 -6.50 15.48 14.58
C MET A 1 -6.12 15.56 13.12
N ALA A 2 -6.99 16.10 12.26
CA ALA A 2 -6.76 16.23 10.82
C ALA A 2 -5.45 16.97 10.55
N VAL A 3 -5.14 18.01 11.34
CA VAL A 3 -3.89 18.76 11.27
C VAL A 3 -2.66 17.89 11.49
N ASP A 4 -2.70 16.91 12.39
CA ASP A 4 -1.57 16.03 12.67
C ASP A 4 -1.30 15.13 11.47
N LEU A 5 -2.37 14.56 10.89
CA LEU A 5 -2.27 13.70 9.71
C LEU A 5 -1.85 14.51 8.48
N ALA A 6 -2.45 15.68 8.27
CA ALA A 6 -2.15 16.60 7.16
C ALA A 6 -0.71 17.14 7.21
N SER A 7 -0.15 17.33 8.40
CA SER A 7 1.23 17.79 8.58
C SER A 7 2.29 16.76 8.17
N LEU A 8 1.88 15.52 7.90
CA LEU A 8 2.81 14.46 7.53
C LEU A 8 3.38 14.67 6.12
N PRO A 9 4.70 14.53 5.95
CA PRO A 9 5.33 14.67 4.65
C PRO A 9 4.99 13.47 3.76
N LYS A 10 4.95 13.72 2.44
CA LYS A 10 4.84 12.67 1.44
C LYS A 10 6.01 11.68 1.58
N GLY A 11 5.68 10.40 1.47
CA GLY A 11 6.62 9.29 1.56
C GLY A 11 6.83 8.76 2.97
N ILE A 12 6.23 9.36 4.01
CA ILE A 12 6.34 8.84 5.36
C ILE A 12 5.60 7.50 5.49
N GLU A 13 6.21 6.56 6.20
CA GLU A 13 5.62 5.28 6.56
C GLU A 13 4.89 5.37 7.90
N LEU A 14 3.64 4.92 7.90
CA LEU A 14 2.78 4.78 9.07
C LEU A 14 2.67 3.29 9.40
N LEU A 15 3.09 2.92 10.61
CA LEU A 15 2.96 1.56 11.09
C LEU A 15 1.48 1.23 11.31
N THR A 16 1.09 0.01 10.95
CA THR A 16 -0.26 -0.49 11.24
C THR A 16 -0.24 -1.39 12.47
N MET A 17 -1.42 -1.72 12.97
CA MET A 17 -1.57 -2.73 14.02
C MET A 17 -1.33 -4.16 13.50
N GLU A 18 -1.26 -4.35 12.18
CA GLU A 18 -0.94 -5.63 11.54
C GLU A 18 0.57 -5.72 11.30
N LYS A 19 1.22 -6.71 11.92
CA LYS A 19 2.68 -6.84 11.86
C LYS A 19 3.15 -7.04 10.41
N GLY A 20 4.22 -6.34 10.04
CA GLY A 20 4.80 -6.42 8.70
C GLY A 20 4.06 -5.60 7.63
N GLN A 21 3.01 -4.86 8.02
CA GLN A 21 2.33 -3.93 7.13
C GLN A 21 2.56 -2.47 7.54
N SER A 22 2.74 -1.61 6.54
CA SER A 22 2.82 -0.17 6.69
C SER A 22 1.96 0.51 5.65
N LEU A 23 1.49 1.70 5.98
CA LEU A 23 0.81 2.61 5.06
C LEU A 23 1.77 3.75 4.71
N VAL A 24 1.68 4.29 3.50
CA VAL A 24 2.57 5.38 3.06
C VAL A 24 1.74 6.60 2.72
N ILE A 25 2.14 7.79 3.17
CA ILE A 25 1.51 9.02 2.67
C ILE A 25 1.95 9.25 1.23
N THR A 26 1.06 9.04 0.26
CA THR A 26 1.37 9.15 -1.17
C THR A 26 1.17 10.56 -1.70
N THR A 27 0.21 11.28 -1.12
CA THR A 27 -0.06 12.69 -1.38
C THR A 27 -0.24 13.36 -0.04
N ALA A 28 0.69 14.26 0.31
CA ALA A 28 0.54 15.11 1.50
C ALA A 28 -0.59 16.11 1.29
N ASP A 29 -1.13 16.64 2.38
CA ASP A 29 -2.03 17.78 2.28
C ASP A 29 -1.21 19.02 1.93
N ASP A 30 -1.56 19.68 0.84
CA ASP A 30 -0.97 20.95 0.41
C ASP A 30 -1.93 22.12 0.61
N GLY A 31 -3.06 21.89 1.31
CA GLY A 31 -4.11 22.88 1.54
C GLY A 31 -4.94 23.20 0.29
N SER A 32 -4.68 22.51 -0.83
CA SER A 32 -5.44 22.66 -2.07
C SER A 32 -6.56 21.64 -2.16
N GLN A 33 -7.77 22.11 -2.50
CA GLN A 33 -8.90 21.21 -2.75
C GLN A 33 -8.70 20.32 -4.00
N LEU A 34 -7.77 20.70 -4.88
CA LEU A 34 -7.50 19.98 -6.14
C LEU A 34 -6.67 18.71 -5.93
N THR A 35 -5.92 18.63 -4.83
CA THR A 35 -4.94 17.57 -4.56
C THR A 35 -5.25 16.93 -3.22
N PRO A 36 -6.33 16.12 -3.12
CA PRO A 36 -6.72 15.57 -1.83
C PRO A 36 -5.63 14.66 -1.28
N MET A 37 -5.43 14.73 0.03
CA MET A 37 -4.48 13.90 0.76
C MET A 37 -4.78 12.41 0.54
N ARG A 38 -3.72 11.62 0.33
CA ARG A 38 -3.82 10.18 0.06
C ARG A 38 -2.86 9.38 0.92
N THR A 39 -3.39 8.31 1.50
CA THR A 39 -2.62 7.28 2.20
C THR A 39 -2.68 6.01 1.35
N ASN A 40 -1.53 5.46 0.98
CA ASN A 40 -1.39 4.30 0.09
C ASN A 40 -2.21 4.44 -1.20
N TYR A 41 -2.17 5.63 -1.82
CA TYR A 41 -2.95 6.04 -3.00
C TYR A 41 -4.46 6.17 -2.79
N MET A 42 -4.95 5.95 -1.57
CA MET A 42 -6.36 6.02 -1.20
C MET A 42 -6.70 7.41 -0.67
N LYS A 43 -7.73 8.04 -1.22
CA LYS A 43 -8.20 9.35 -0.78
C LYS A 43 -8.80 9.28 0.62
N ILE A 44 -8.37 10.20 1.48
CA ILE A 44 -9.07 10.46 2.74
C ILE A 44 -10.28 11.33 2.39
N LYS A 45 -11.47 10.79 2.64
CA LYS A 45 -12.75 11.42 2.31
C LYS A 45 -13.24 12.31 3.45
N ASP A 46 -13.23 11.77 4.67
CA ASP A 46 -13.80 12.41 5.84
C ASP A 46 -12.72 12.47 6.95
N PHE A 47 -12.35 13.67 7.39
CA PHE A 47 -11.38 13.82 8.47
C PHE A 47 -12.08 13.91 9.83
N ASP A 48 -11.40 13.43 10.88
CA ASP A 48 -11.83 13.57 12.28
C ASP A 48 -13.27 13.10 12.58
N MET A 49 -13.74 12.06 11.91
CA MET A 49 -15.09 11.50 12.11
C MET A 49 -15.34 11.11 13.57
N VAL A 50 -14.30 10.60 14.23
CA VAL A 50 -14.27 10.38 15.67
C VAL A 50 -12.93 10.89 16.15
N TYR A 51 -12.93 11.70 17.21
CA TYR A 51 -11.69 12.12 17.85
C TYR A 51 -11.83 12.05 19.37
N ASN A 52 -10.80 11.55 20.02
CA ASN A 52 -10.60 11.71 21.45
C ASN A 52 -9.10 11.90 21.73
N LYS A 53 -8.69 11.93 23.01
CA LYS A 53 -7.27 12.13 23.39
C LYS A 53 -6.33 10.97 23.02
N LYS A 54 -6.82 9.86 22.48
CA LYS A 54 -6.06 8.64 22.20
C LYS A 54 -6.16 8.14 20.76
N ILE A 55 -7.29 8.37 20.10
CA ILE A 55 -7.60 7.84 18.77
C ILE A 55 -8.35 8.89 17.95
N VAL A 56 -8.05 8.88 16.66
CA VAL A 56 -8.73 9.66 15.64
C VAL A 56 -9.12 8.71 14.51
N VAL A 57 -10.33 8.87 13.99
CA VAL A 57 -10.87 8.06 12.90
C VAL A 57 -11.06 8.96 11.69
N HIS A 58 -10.45 8.55 10.58
CA HIS A 58 -10.61 9.17 9.27
C HIS A 58 -11.34 8.19 8.33
N GLY A 59 -12.26 8.72 7.54
CA GLY A 59 -12.97 7.99 6.49
C GLY A 59 -12.15 7.97 5.20
N LEU A 60 -12.05 6.79 4.58
CA LEU A 60 -11.43 6.60 3.27
C LEU A 60 -12.50 6.55 2.18
N SER A 61 -12.17 6.97 0.96
CA SER A 61 -13.09 6.84 -0.17
C SER A 61 -13.34 5.38 -0.56
N ILE A 62 -12.30 4.55 -0.46
CA ILE A 62 -12.33 3.11 -0.68
C ILE A 62 -11.52 2.37 0.40
N PRO A 63 -11.84 1.10 0.72
CA PRO A 63 -11.06 0.32 1.70
C PRO A 63 -9.66 -0.03 1.19
N PHE A 64 -8.67 -0.09 2.09
CA PHE A 64 -7.34 -0.58 1.72
C PHE A 64 -7.42 -2.02 1.16
N PRO A 65 -6.83 -2.28 -0.02
CA PRO A 65 -6.72 -3.63 -0.54
C PRO A 65 -5.88 -4.49 0.43
N ARG A 66 -6.48 -5.54 0.99
CA ARG A 66 -5.75 -6.49 1.83
C ARG A 66 -5.08 -7.51 0.92
N PHE A 67 -3.77 -7.45 0.84
CA PHE A 67 -2.98 -8.51 0.23
C PHE A 67 -2.63 -9.51 1.32
N ASN A 68 -3.40 -10.60 1.40
CA ASN A 68 -3.01 -11.75 2.21
C ASN A 68 -1.77 -12.38 1.55
N SER A 69 -0.58 -11.85 1.83
CA SER A 69 0.64 -12.59 1.54
C SER A 69 0.69 -13.71 2.58
N PRO A 70 0.60 -15.00 2.19
CA PRO A 70 1.00 -16.05 3.11
C PRO A 70 2.45 -15.75 3.54
N GLU A 71 2.75 -15.86 4.83
CA GLU A 71 4.11 -15.83 5.42
C GLU A 71 4.96 -17.01 4.90
N MET A 72 5.02 -17.18 3.59
CA MET A 72 5.70 -18.26 2.92
C MET A 72 6.79 -17.61 2.09
N GLY A 73 8.04 -17.98 2.37
CA GLY A 73 9.27 -17.37 1.87
C GLY A 73 9.41 -17.36 0.34
N PHE A 74 8.63 -16.53 -0.32
CA PHE A 74 8.79 -16.14 -1.70
C PHE A 74 9.53 -14.80 -1.70
N THR A 75 10.83 -14.87 -2.00
CA THR A 75 11.74 -13.72 -2.00
C THR A 75 11.58 -12.84 -3.24
N GLU A 76 10.70 -13.21 -4.19
CA GLU A 76 10.51 -12.50 -5.44
C GLU A 76 9.14 -11.78 -5.45
N THR A 77 9.18 -10.49 -5.11
CA THR A 77 8.08 -9.55 -5.28
C THR A 77 8.28 -8.76 -6.57
N GLU A 78 7.36 -8.90 -7.52
CA GLU A 78 7.32 -8.10 -8.74
C GLU A 78 6.49 -6.83 -8.53
N LYS A 79 6.94 -5.69 -9.10
CA LYS A 79 6.13 -4.47 -9.15
C LYS A 79 5.02 -4.65 -10.19
N SER A 80 3.77 -4.63 -9.75
CA SER A 80 2.60 -4.73 -10.61
C SER A 80 1.77 -3.44 -10.49
N ARG A 81 1.08 -3.07 -11.58
CA ARG A 81 0.18 -1.90 -11.61
C ARG A 81 -1.26 -2.37 -11.51
N ILE A 82 -2.03 -1.74 -10.65
CA ILE A 82 -3.48 -1.86 -10.58
C ILE A 82 -4.07 -0.47 -10.85
N SER A 83 -4.91 -0.34 -11.87
CA SER A 83 -5.62 0.90 -12.16
C SER A 83 -6.94 0.94 -11.40
N VAL A 84 -7.16 2.00 -10.63
CA VAL A 84 -8.39 2.27 -9.87
C VAL A 84 -9.12 3.43 -10.55
N PHE A 85 -10.40 3.24 -10.84
CA PHE A 85 -11.24 4.29 -11.43
C PHE A 85 -12.04 4.99 -10.32
N GLU A 86 -11.85 6.29 -10.15
CA GLU A 86 -12.55 7.09 -9.14
C GLU A 86 -12.91 8.47 -9.72
N ASN A 87 -14.19 8.87 -9.65
CA ASN A 87 -14.71 10.16 -10.14
C ASN A 87 -14.38 10.50 -11.61
N GLY A 88 -14.25 9.48 -12.47
CA GLY A 88 -13.89 9.65 -13.88
C GLY A 88 -12.38 9.75 -14.13
N GLU A 89 -11.56 9.71 -13.08
CA GLU A 89 -10.10 9.68 -13.17
C GLU A 89 -9.55 8.26 -12.95
N VAL A 90 -8.42 7.95 -13.58
CA VAL A 90 -7.70 6.68 -13.44
C VAL A 90 -6.47 6.88 -12.58
N PHE A 91 -6.39 6.16 -11.47
CA PHE A 91 -5.26 6.15 -10.56
C PHE A 91 -4.48 4.85 -10.68
N ASP A 92 -3.22 4.93 -11.09
CA ASP A 92 -2.34 3.77 -11.14
C ASP A 92 -1.68 3.54 -9.78
N MET A 93 -2.07 2.45 -9.13
CA MET A 93 -1.47 1.97 -7.89
C MET A 93 -0.36 0.97 -8.19
N MET A 94 0.84 1.22 -7.67
CA MET A 94 1.92 0.23 -7.68
C MET A 94 1.77 -0.71 -6.49
N VAL A 95 1.60 -1.99 -6.77
CA VAL A 95 1.51 -3.06 -5.76
C VAL A 95 2.65 -4.04 -5.94
N LYS A 96 3.11 -4.63 -4.84
CA LYS A 96 4.09 -5.73 -4.89
C LYS A 96 3.31 -7.04 -4.99
N ARG A 97 3.42 -7.73 -6.12
CA ARG A 97 2.84 -9.06 -6.30
C ARG A 97 3.88 -10.11 -5.95
N VAL A 98 3.52 -11.04 -5.08
CA VAL A 98 4.33 -12.24 -4.82
C VAL A 98 4.15 -13.21 -5.99
N VAL A 99 5.24 -13.58 -6.66
CA VAL A 99 5.21 -14.53 -7.79
C VAL A 99 5.92 -15.82 -7.37
N ALA A 100 5.21 -16.95 -7.39
CA ALA A 100 5.80 -18.25 -7.15
C ALA A 100 6.51 -18.75 -8.42
N ARG A 101 7.85 -18.69 -8.47
CA ARG A 101 8.62 -19.38 -9.52
C ARG A 101 8.60 -20.88 -9.28
N ARG A 102 7.94 -21.62 -10.18
CA ARG A 102 8.06 -23.08 -10.26
C ARG A 102 9.46 -23.42 -10.83
N ARG A 103 10.40 -23.87 -9.99
CA ARG A 103 11.70 -24.37 -10.48
C ARG A 103 11.44 -25.54 -11.44
N ARG A 104 11.80 -25.40 -12.72
CA ARG A 104 11.76 -26.51 -13.69
C ARG A 104 12.91 -27.47 -13.36
N ALA A 105 12.58 -28.72 -13.10
CA ALA A 105 13.52 -29.80 -12.78
C ALA A 105 14.26 -30.32 -14.03
N THR A 106 14.98 -29.47 -14.75
CA THR A 106 15.74 -29.86 -15.95
C THR A 106 17.24 -29.58 -15.88
N GLU A 107 17.77 -29.10 -14.75
CA GLU A 107 19.22 -28.94 -14.52
C GLU A 107 19.75 -29.96 -13.49
N MET A 108 19.40 -31.23 -13.66
CA MET A 108 20.15 -32.33 -13.06
C MET A 108 20.63 -33.24 -14.19
N ARG A 109 21.84 -32.97 -14.70
CA ARG A 109 22.80 -33.94 -15.27
C ARG A 109 23.78 -33.22 -16.17
N VAL A 110 24.87 -32.70 -15.60
CA VAL A 110 26.22 -32.86 -16.17
C VAL A 110 27.17 -32.81 -14.98
N GLY A 111 27.72 -33.95 -14.57
CA GLY A 111 28.68 -33.99 -13.47
C GLY A 111 28.76 -35.32 -12.75
N GLU A 112 28.70 -36.45 -13.45
CA GLU A 112 29.23 -37.71 -12.93
C GLU A 112 29.50 -38.66 -14.10
N ALA A 113 30.70 -38.55 -14.67
CA ALA A 113 31.34 -39.65 -15.38
C ALA A 113 32.85 -39.50 -15.12
N ARG A 114 33.33 -40.52 -14.41
CA ARG A 114 34.69 -40.84 -13.98
C ARG A 114 35.79 -40.50 -14.98
#